data_AF-A0AAQ3PUQ6-F1
#
_entry.id   AF-A0AAQ3PUQ6-F1
#
_cell.length_a   1.000
_cell.length_b   1.000
_cell.length_c   1.000
_cell.angle_alpha   90.00
_cell.angle_beta   90.00
_cell.angle_gamma   90.00
#
_symmetry.space_group_name_H-M   'P 1'
#
loop_
_entity.id
_entity.type
_entity.pdbx_description
1 polymer ?
#
loop_
_entity_poly.entity_id
_entity_poly.type
_entity_poly.pdbx_seq_one_letter_code
_entity_poly.pdbx_strand_id
1 'polypeptide(L)'
;MAAFRVERKSRSYVPPSSSTPSGFLELSSIDRDEGLRHMVRTLHVFLPRHHQDDEGLHSGGGGGKGLSPAPVVREALGKALVDYYPLAGRLVDGPEGPASVRVECTGEGAWFVEAAAGCTLADVACLDQLPFLIPADDLLPDAAPGVRRQVDVPLMVQVTEFACGGFVVGLSSSHTVTDGLGAGQFITAVADYARGVPKPRVTPVWARELVPSPPRPNPGPPPYPRMLQLRYLTADLSSDGISAAKSEILASTGQRCSTFDVAVAKLWQARTRALRLADNPSAQVTLCFFANVRHLLPADGGAGAPGFYGNCFYPVTLAAEARAVAELAGLGGVVAMVREAKARLPAEFARWAAGELEEDPFRLRFTYESVFVADWTRLGFMEVDYGWGAPSHVVPLAPHPCMPIARIGAPPALRGRVPGSPRTASRRSTCRGHGQRGQGAAADRVRTVGGRGARGGPLPARFTHESVFVADWTRLGFMEVDYGWGAPSHVVPLAPHPCMPIARIGAPPVPRTGAGITTYCVEEEHLPGFREEMQAFGK
;
A
#
# COMPACT_ATOMS: atom_id res chain seq x y z
N MET A 1 21.84 14.06 -11.37
CA MET A 1 21.04 14.52 -12.54
C MET A 1 20.29 15.77 -12.12
N ALA A 2 19.83 16.61 -13.06
CA ALA A 2 18.79 17.58 -12.73
C ALA A 2 17.48 16.82 -12.45
N ALA A 3 16.79 17.15 -11.37
CA ALA A 3 15.49 16.56 -11.08
C ALA A 3 14.42 17.14 -12.03
N PHE A 4 13.44 16.33 -12.41
CA PHE A 4 12.25 16.84 -13.09
C PHE A 4 11.45 17.71 -12.11
N ARG A 5 10.87 18.81 -12.61
CA ARG A 5 10.13 19.78 -11.79
C ARG A 5 8.62 19.58 -11.93
N VAL A 6 7.92 19.85 -10.84
CA VAL A 6 6.46 19.99 -10.79
C VAL A 6 6.10 21.47 -10.65
N GLU A 7 5.14 21.93 -11.43
CA GLU A 7 4.57 23.27 -11.38
C GLU A 7 3.19 23.20 -10.71
N ARG A 8 3.03 23.88 -9.55
CA ARG A 8 1.76 23.95 -8.80
C ARG A 8 0.92 25.13 -9.30
N LYS A 9 0.00 24.83 -10.22
CA LYS A 9 -0.89 25.75 -10.95
C LYS A 9 -1.85 26.52 -10.03
N SER A 10 -2.53 25.82 -9.12
CA SER A 10 -3.56 26.40 -8.24
C SER A 10 -3.54 25.76 -6.85
N ARG A 11 -4.09 26.48 -5.87
CA ARG A 11 -4.14 26.11 -4.45
C ARG A 11 -5.41 26.67 -3.83
N SER A 12 -6.18 25.85 -3.13
CA SER A 12 -7.43 26.26 -2.49
C SER A 12 -7.88 25.24 -1.45
N TYR A 13 -8.69 25.65 -0.47
CA TYR A 13 -9.52 24.68 0.23
C TYR A 13 -10.69 24.23 -0.66
N VAL A 14 -11.05 22.95 -0.55
CA VAL A 14 -12.25 22.35 -1.14
C VAL A 14 -13.24 22.09 -0.01
N PRO A 15 -14.25 22.96 0.19
CA PRO A 15 -15.29 22.75 1.19
C PRO A 15 -16.24 21.60 0.76
N PRO A 16 -17.07 21.09 1.70
CA PRO A 16 -18.20 20.23 1.35
C PRO A 16 -19.12 20.89 0.32
N SER A 17 -19.67 20.10 -0.60
CA SER A 17 -20.55 20.59 -1.69
C SER A 17 -21.95 21.04 -1.23
N SER A 18 -22.29 20.79 0.04
CA SER A 18 -23.51 21.24 0.72
C SER A 18 -23.23 21.44 2.22
N SER A 19 -24.14 22.08 2.94
CA SER A 19 -24.00 22.35 4.38
C SER A 19 -23.85 21.06 5.20
N THR A 20 -22.81 21.00 6.03
CA THR A 20 -22.52 19.88 6.95
C THR A 20 -22.78 20.26 8.41
N PRO A 21 -22.91 19.29 9.34
CA PRO A 21 -23.00 19.57 10.76
C PRO A 21 -21.77 20.33 11.29
N SER A 22 -22.01 21.37 12.08
CA SER A 22 -20.98 22.17 12.77
C SER A 22 -20.90 21.82 14.25
N GLY A 23 -19.70 21.80 14.82
CA GLY A 23 -19.48 21.54 16.25
C GLY A 23 -18.17 20.82 16.51
N PHE A 24 -18.01 20.25 17.71
CA PHE A 24 -16.84 19.44 18.08
C PHE A 24 -17.19 17.96 18.08
N LEU A 25 -16.30 17.13 17.51
CA LEU A 25 -16.37 15.68 17.58
C LEU A 25 -15.16 15.14 18.34
N GLU A 26 -15.46 14.38 19.38
CA GLU A 26 -14.44 13.72 20.19
C GLU A 26 -13.85 12.50 19.48
N LEU A 27 -12.55 12.32 19.66
CA LEU A 27 -11.74 11.24 19.10
C LEU A 27 -11.66 10.05 20.08
N SER A 28 -11.39 8.85 19.57
CA SER A 28 -11.25 7.65 20.43
C SER A 28 -9.97 7.66 21.26
N SER A 29 -9.87 6.72 22.19
CA SER A 29 -8.66 6.41 22.96
C SER A 29 -7.43 6.13 22.08
N ILE A 30 -7.63 5.44 20.95
CA ILE A 30 -6.59 5.11 19.96
C ILE A 30 -6.24 6.34 19.12
N ASP A 31 -7.25 7.05 18.60
CA ASP A 31 -7.04 8.24 17.77
C ASP A 31 -6.22 9.34 18.46
N ARG A 32 -6.45 9.55 19.77
CA ARG A 32 -5.75 10.57 20.57
C ARG A 32 -4.28 10.25 20.85
N ASP A 33 -3.80 9.06 20.46
CA ASP A 33 -2.41 8.66 20.70
C ASP A 33 -1.40 9.61 20.03
N GLU A 34 -0.34 9.97 20.76
CA GLU A 34 0.66 10.91 20.28
C GLU A 34 1.44 10.37 19.06
N GLY A 35 1.66 9.04 18.99
CA GLY A 35 2.29 8.39 17.85
C GLY A 35 1.51 8.57 16.54
N LEU A 36 0.20 8.81 16.62
CA LEU A 36 -0.67 9.04 15.45
C LEU A 36 -0.80 10.52 15.05
N ARG A 37 -0.16 11.44 15.77
CA ARG A 37 -0.23 12.89 15.50
C ARG A 37 0.69 13.33 14.35
N HIS A 38 0.63 12.61 13.23
CA HIS A 38 1.43 12.84 12.03
C HIS A 38 0.60 12.64 10.74
N MET A 39 1.12 13.13 9.61
CA MET A 39 0.48 12.95 8.30
C MET A 39 0.98 11.65 7.63
N VAL A 40 0.05 10.76 7.28
CA VAL A 40 0.30 9.62 6.39
C VAL A 40 0.37 10.13 4.96
N ARG A 41 1.48 9.88 4.28
CA ARG A 41 1.77 10.44 2.94
C ARG A 41 1.89 9.32 1.90
N THR A 42 1.09 9.40 0.84
CA THR A 42 1.00 8.36 -0.20
C THR A 42 0.89 8.97 -1.59
N LEU A 43 1.44 8.31 -2.61
CA LEU A 43 1.30 8.67 -4.02
C LEU A 43 0.54 7.56 -4.75
N HIS A 44 -0.58 7.89 -5.39
CA HIS A 44 -1.39 6.96 -6.17
C HIS A 44 -1.18 7.26 -7.65
N VAL A 45 -0.58 6.32 -8.40
CA VAL A 45 -0.08 6.58 -9.77
C VAL A 45 -1.07 6.05 -10.80
N PHE A 46 -1.60 6.93 -11.67
CA PHE A 46 -2.55 6.61 -12.72
C PHE A 46 -1.90 6.76 -14.10
N LEU A 47 -1.81 5.65 -14.83
CA LEU A 47 -1.24 5.61 -16.17
C LEU A 47 -2.17 6.29 -17.20
N PRO A 48 -1.63 6.85 -18.30
CA PRO A 48 -2.45 7.43 -19.35
C PRO A 48 -3.34 6.38 -20.04
N ARG A 49 -4.56 6.79 -20.41
CA ARG A 49 -5.46 5.99 -21.25
C ARG A 49 -4.84 5.78 -22.65
N HIS A 50 -4.89 4.55 -23.16
CA HIS A 50 -4.50 4.27 -24.54
C HIS A 50 -5.63 4.61 -25.52
N HIS A 51 -5.34 5.45 -26.50
CA HIS A 51 -6.30 5.99 -27.49
C HIS A 51 -6.83 4.99 -28.54
N GLN A 52 -6.85 3.67 -28.28
CA GLN A 52 -7.22 2.65 -29.28
C GLN A 52 -8.54 1.91 -29.01
N ASP A 53 -9.15 2.05 -27.83
CA ASP A 53 -10.38 1.33 -27.46
C ASP A 53 -11.67 2.10 -27.82
N ASP A 54 -11.61 3.04 -28.77
CA ASP A 54 -12.61 4.13 -28.91
C ASP A 54 -13.23 4.26 -30.34
N GLU A 55 -12.97 3.29 -31.22
CA GLU A 55 -13.59 3.17 -32.56
C GLU A 55 -14.75 2.15 -32.54
N GLY A 56 -15.81 2.48 -31.79
CA GLY A 56 -17.09 1.75 -31.74
C GLY A 56 -17.25 0.87 -30.48
N LEU A 57 -18.22 1.12 -29.60
CA LEU A 57 -19.65 0.88 -29.89
C LEU A 57 -20.59 1.67 -28.96
N HIS A 58 -21.68 2.21 -29.53
CA HIS A 58 -22.84 2.85 -28.89
C HIS A 58 -22.61 4.04 -27.93
N SER A 59 -23.12 5.20 -28.36
CA SER A 59 -23.38 6.40 -27.56
C SER A 59 -24.30 6.11 -26.37
N GLY A 60 -23.78 6.16 -25.15
CA GLY A 60 -24.56 5.84 -23.94
C GLY A 60 -23.91 6.15 -22.58
N GLY A 61 -23.04 7.17 -22.48
CA GLY A 61 -22.41 7.54 -21.21
C GLY A 61 -21.34 8.63 -21.34
N GLY A 62 -21.70 9.89 -21.12
CA GLY A 62 -20.83 11.06 -21.34
C GLY A 62 -19.78 11.32 -20.24
N GLY A 63 -18.98 10.32 -19.87
CA GLY A 63 -17.99 10.42 -18.78
C GLY A 63 -16.53 10.42 -19.24
N GLY A 64 -15.89 11.60 -19.29
CA GLY A 64 -14.42 11.69 -19.27
C GLY A 64 -13.67 11.66 -20.62
N LYS A 65 -14.31 12.01 -21.75
CA LYS A 65 -13.57 12.44 -22.95
C LYS A 65 -13.15 13.91 -22.80
N GLY A 66 -11.86 14.16 -22.60
CA GLY A 66 -11.27 15.52 -22.64
C GLY A 66 -11.30 16.33 -21.35
N LEU A 67 -11.80 15.79 -20.23
CA LEU A 67 -11.66 16.42 -18.91
C LEU A 67 -10.26 16.18 -18.33
N SER A 68 -9.71 17.16 -17.61
CA SER A 68 -8.47 16.96 -16.85
C SER A 68 -8.80 16.31 -15.49
N PRO A 69 -7.92 15.42 -14.95
CA PRO A 69 -8.15 14.77 -13.66
C PRO A 69 -8.38 15.71 -12.48
N ALA A 70 -7.68 16.86 -12.43
CA ALA A 70 -7.71 17.75 -11.27
C ALA A 70 -9.12 18.28 -10.93
N PRO A 71 -9.89 18.93 -11.85
CA PRO A 71 -11.27 19.34 -11.57
C PRO A 71 -12.21 18.20 -11.18
N VAL A 72 -12.08 17.01 -11.79
CA VAL A 72 -12.96 15.87 -11.49
C VAL A 72 -12.74 15.35 -10.08
N VAL A 73 -11.48 15.18 -9.66
CA VAL A 73 -11.14 14.82 -8.27
C VAL A 73 -11.54 15.94 -7.30
N ARG A 74 -11.41 17.22 -7.70
CA ARG A 74 -11.79 18.40 -6.89
C ARG A 74 -13.31 18.44 -6.60
N GLU A 75 -14.13 18.22 -7.62
CA GLU A 75 -15.60 18.18 -7.47
C GLU A 75 -16.05 16.98 -6.64
N ALA A 76 -15.49 15.80 -6.93
CA ALA A 76 -15.81 14.57 -6.21
C ALA A 76 -15.36 14.60 -4.74
N LEU A 77 -14.25 15.28 -4.44
CA LEU A 77 -13.78 15.54 -3.07
C LEU A 77 -14.80 16.40 -2.31
N GLY A 78 -15.32 17.47 -2.92
CA GLY A 78 -16.37 18.29 -2.31
C GLY A 78 -17.64 17.49 -1.98
N LYS A 79 -18.03 16.53 -2.82
CA LYS A 79 -19.15 15.61 -2.54
C LYS A 79 -18.84 14.65 -1.40
N ALA A 80 -17.68 13.98 -1.43
CA ALA A 80 -17.26 13.07 -0.37
C ALA A 80 -17.11 13.76 1.00
N LEU A 81 -16.72 15.04 1.02
CA LEU A 81 -16.65 15.84 2.25
C LEU A 81 -18.01 16.22 2.84
N VAL A 82 -19.14 15.88 2.19
CA VAL A 82 -20.46 15.95 2.84
C VAL A 82 -20.65 14.74 3.77
N ASP A 83 -20.43 13.52 3.26
CA ASP A 83 -20.53 12.29 4.06
C ASP A 83 -19.40 12.21 5.12
N TYR A 84 -18.18 12.63 4.75
CA TYR A 84 -16.99 12.63 5.61
C TYR A 84 -16.66 14.03 6.14
N TYR A 85 -17.67 14.79 6.55
CA TYR A 85 -17.53 16.18 7.01
C TYR A 85 -16.44 16.46 8.09
N PRO A 86 -16.05 15.52 8.99
CA PRO A 86 -14.95 15.77 9.91
C PRO A 86 -13.58 15.95 9.21
N LEU A 87 -13.41 15.41 7.99
CA LEU A 87 -12.22 15.65 7.17
C LEU A 87 -12.19 17.06 6.53
N ALA A 88 -13.33 17.78 6.53
CA ALA A 88 -13.43 19.19 6.16
C ALA A 88 -13.20 20.15 7.34
N GLY A 89 -13.05 19.61 8.55
CA GLY A 89 -12.82 20.38 9.77
C GLY A 89 -11.34 20.66 10.06
N ARG A 90 -11.03 20.89 11.34
CA ARG A 90 -9.67 21.09 11.86
C ARG A 90 -9.43 20.21 13.08
N LEU A 91 -8.20 19.74 13.29
CA LEU A 91 -7.80 19.22 14.60
C LEU A 91 -7.43 20.38 15.52
N VAL A 92 -8.06 20.42 16.69
CA VAL A 92 -7.83 21.42 17.73
C VAL A 92 -7.41 20.75 19.03
N ASP A 93 -6.56 21.43 19.81
CA ASP A 93 -6.28 21.02 21.18
C ASP A 93 -7.56 21.25 22.01
N GLY A 94 -7.95 20.28 22.85
CA GLY A 94 -9.18 20.37 23.63
C GLY A 94 -9.03 21.14 24.95
N PRO A 95 -10.08 21.14 25.81
CA PRO A 95 -10.11 21.91 27.06
C PRO A 95 -9.00 21.54 28.05
N GLU A 96 -8.53 20.29 28.01
CA GLU A 96 -7.46 19.76 28.88
C GLU A 96 -6.07 19.87 28.21
N GLY A 97 -5.98 20.66 27.14
CA GLY A 97 -4.76 20.85 26.36
C GLY A 97 -4.52 19.76 25.30
N PRO A 98 -3.30 19.64 24.75
CA PRO A 98 -3.02 18.87 23.54
C PRO A 98 -3.42 17.38 23.59
N ALA A 99 -3.41 16.73 24.76
CA ALA A 99 -3.83 15.34 24.91
C ALA A 99 -5.34 15.14 24.59
N SER A 100 -6.18 16.12 24.93
CA SER A 100 -7.62 16.13 24.65
C SER A 100 -7.97 16.56 23.20
N VAL A 101 -7.14 16.18 22.23
CA VAL A 101 -7.34 16.53 20.81
C VAL A 101 -8.71 16.03 20.29
N ARG A 102 -9.34 16.86 19.46
CA ARG A 102 -10.69 16.66 18.90
C ARG A 102 -10.82 17.33 17.52
N VAL A 103 -11.87 16.99 16.77
CA VAL A 103 -12.17 17.63 15.48
C VAL A 103 -13.15 18.78 15.68
N GLU A 104 -12.78 19.99 15.26
CA GLU A 104 -13.74 21.09 15.04
C GLU A 104 -14.27 21.01 13.61
N CYS A 105 -15.57 20.75 13.46
CA CYS A 105 -16.23 20.61 12.17
C CYS A 105 -16.57 21.99 11.59
N THR A 106 -15.54 22.72 11.14
CA THR A 106 -15.66 24.08 10.59
C THR A 106 -16.29 24.12 9.19
N GLY A 107 -16.19 23.03 8.42
CA GLY A 107 -16.63 22.98 7.02
C GLY A 107 -15.73 23.75 6.04
N GLU A 108 -14.59 24.30 6.51
CA GLU A 108 -13.65 25.05 5.65
C GLU A 108 -13.08 24.22 4.50
N GLY A 109 -12.97 22.90 4.69
CA GLY A 109 -12.57 21.97 3.64
C GLY A 109 -11.16 21.41 3.74
N ALA A 110 -10.87 20.49 2.82
CA ALA A 110 -9.55 19.88 2.65
C ALA A 110 -8.64 20.77 1.78
N TRP A 111 -7.33 20.77 2.05
CA TRP A 111 -6.39 21.55 1.23
C TRP A 111 -6.14 20.86 -0.11
N PHE A 112 -6.34 21.56 -1.23
CA PHE A 112 -6.25 21.01 -2.58
C PHE A 112 -5.28 21.81 -3.45
N VAL A 113 -4.38 21.09 -4.11
CA VAL A 113 -3.33 21.65 -4.98
C VAL A 113 -3.44 21.03 -6.37
N GLU A 114 -3.48 21.86 -7.40
CA GLU A 114 -3.46 21.42 -8.79
C GLU A 114 -2.06 21.64 -9.35
N ALA A 115 -1.49 20.61 -9.98
CA ALA A 115 -0.12 20.63 -10.44
C ALA A 115 0.07 19.95 -11.81
N ALA A 116 1.19 20.22 -12.46
CA ALA A 116 1.64 19.47 -13.63
C ALA A 116 3.15 19.24 -13.64
N ALA A 117 3.56 18.14 -14.26
CA ALA A 117 4.95 17.83 -14.58
C ALA A 117 5.16 17.93 -16.10
N GLY A 118 6.17 18.69 -16.53
CA GLY A 118 6.52 18.86 -17.96
C GLY A 118 7.16 17.63 -18.62
N CYS A 119 7.05 16.46 -18.00
CA CYS A 119 7.56 15.17 -18.47
C CYS A 119 6.45 14.12 -18.46
N THR A 120 6.69 12.97 -19.08
CA THR A 120 5.78 11.81 -19.02
C THR A 120 6.07 10.96 -17.78
N LEU A 121 5.10 10.14 -17.37
CA LEU A 121 5.35 9.12 -16.34
C LEU A 121 6.50 8.17 -16.74
N ALA A 122 6.67 7.87 -18.04
CA ALA A 122 7.75 7.00 -18.52
C ALA A 122 9.16 7.61 -18.32
N ASP A 123 9.30 8.94 -18.44
CA ASP A 123 10.58 9.64 -18.21
C ASP A 123 11.04 9.56 -16.75
N VAL A 124 10.09 9.40 -15.81
CA VAL A 124 10.33 9.27 -14.38
C VAL A 124 10.21 7.83 -13.87
N ALA A 125 10.39 6.84 -14.77
CA ALA A 125 10.27 5.41 -14.50
C ALA A 125 8.94 5.02 -13.82
N CYS A 126 7.84 5.68 -14.19
CA CYS A 126 6.50 5.57 -13.59
C CYS A 126 6.47 5.78 -12.06
N LEU A 127 7.53 6.32 -11.44
CA LEU A 127 7.71 6.34 -9.98
C LEU A 127 7.68 4.91 -9.38
N ASP A 128 8.26 3.92 -10.07
CA ASP A 128 8.36 2.53 -9.59
C ASP A 128 9.61 2.24 -8.73
N GLN A 129 10.61 3.15 -8.76
CA GLN A 129 11.92 2.99 -8.11
C GLN A 129 12.30 4.26 -7.32
N LEU A 130 12.77 4.09 -6.08
CA LEU A 130 13.39 5.16 -5.29
C LEU A 130 14.94 5.11 -5.39
N PRO A 131 15.64 6.27 -5.31
CA PRO A 131 15.09 7.62 -5.20
C PRO A 131 14.41 8.09 -6.50
N PHE A 132 13.28 8.78 -6.36
CA PHE A 132 12.49 9.25 -7.51
C PHE A 132 13.22 10.34 -8.30
N LEU A 133 12.92 10.40 -9.60
CA LEU A 133 13.44 11.41 -10.52
C LEU A 133 12.71 12.78 -10.39
N ILE A 134 11.60 12.82 -9.65
CA ILE A 134 10.94 14.00 -9.07
C ILE A 134 11.00 13.86 -7.54
N PRO A 135 11.33 14.89 -6.74
CA PRO A 135 11.26 14.82 -5.29
C PRO A 135 9.86 14.40 -4.80
N ALA A 136 9.77 13.50 -3.82
CA ALA A 136 8.47 13.02 -3.33
C ALA A 136 7.58 14.16 -2.80
N ASP A 137 8.18 15.16 -2.15
CA ASP A 137 7.48 16.33 -1.63
C ASP A 137 7.04 17.34 -2.73
N ASP A 138 7.49 17.19 -3.98
CA ASP A 138 6.95 17.94 -5.13
C ASP A 138 5.68 17.29 -5.72
N LEU A 139 5.46 16.00 -5.44
CA LEU A 139 4.27 15.24 -5.84
C LEU A 139 3.17 15.22 -4.75
N LEU A 140 3.47 15.77 -3.57
CA LEU A 140 2.54 15.95 -2.45
C LEU A 140 2.04 17.40 -2.37
N PRO A 141 0.88 17.66 -1.73
CA PRO A 141 0.44 19.03 -1.47
C PRO A 141 1.45 19.78 -0.58
N ASP A 142 1.69 21.05 -0.90
CA ASP A 142 2.48 21.94 -0.05
C ASP A 142 1.67 22.39 1.19
N ALA A 143 2.37 22.96 2.18
CA ALA A 143 1.76 23.35 3.45
C ALA A 143 0.61 24.35 3.25
N ALA A 144 -0.55 24.07 3.83
CA ALA A 144 -1.67 24.99 3.81
C ALA A 144 -1.32 26.30 4.55
N PRO A 145 -1.70 27.48 4.03
CA PRO A 145 -1.33 28.76 4.62
C PRO A 145 -2.09 29.00 5.94
N GLY A 146 -1.41 29.63 6.90
CA GLY A 146 -2.00 30.07 8.17
C GLY A 146 -2.21 28.97 9.23
N VAL A 147 -1.90 27.70 8.94
CA VAL A 147 -2.11 26.59 9.89
C VAL A 147 -0.95 26.45 10.88
N ARG A 148 -1.26 26.18 12.16
CA ARG A 148 -0.27 26.07 13.24
C ARG A 148 0.59 24.80 13.12
N ARG A 149 -0.02 23.68 12.75
CA ARG A 149 0.62 22.38 12.46
C ARG A 149 -0.03 21.82 11.20
N GLN A 150 0.71 21.12 10.32
CA GLN A 150 0.10 20.49 9.13
C GLN A 150 -1.00 19.49 9.51
N VAL A 151 -0.83 18.79 10.63
CA VAL A 151 -1.80 17.82 11.18
C VAL A 151 -3.12 18.48 11.63
N ASP A 152 -3.16 19.80 11.80
CA ASP A 152 -4.39 20.54 12.12
C ASP A 152 -5.36 20.56 10.91
N VAL A 153 -4.89 20.26 9.70
CA VAL A 153 -5.72 19.99 8.52
C VAL A 153 -5.84 18.47 8.35
N PRO A 154 -7.03 17.86 8.56
CA PRO A 154 -7.19 16.40 8.51
C PRO A 154 -6.82 15.78 7.16
N LEU A 155 -7.00 16.52 6.07
CA LEU A 155 -6.85 16.05 4.70
C LEU A 155 -6.24 17.11 3.78
N MET A 156 -5.19 16.72 3.06
CA MET A 156 -4.56 17.50 2.00
C MET A 156 -4.36 16.61 0.76
N VAL A 157 -4.62 17.14 -0.43
CA VAL A 157 -4.54 16.41 -1.71
C VAL A 157 -3.83 17.27 -2.77
N GLN A 158 -2.91 16.68 -3.53
CA GLN A 158 -2.40 17.26 -4.78
C GLN A 158 -2.72 16.33 -5.95
N VAL A 159 -3.21 16.89 -7.06
CA VAL A 159 -3.32 16.18 -8.34
C VAL A 159 -2.25 16.71 -9.29
N THR A 160 -1.30 15.86 -9.66
CA THR A 160 -0.19 16.19 -10.56
C THR A 160 -0.37 15.53 -11.92
N GLU A 161 -0.67 16.30 -12.95
CA GLU A 161 -0.85 15.81 -14.32
C GLU A 161 0.48 15.76 -15.08
N PHE A 162 0.75 14.67 -15.82
CA PHE A 162 1.98 14.49 -16.60
C PHE A 162 1.72 14.70 -18.09
N ALA A 163 2.74 15.08 -18.85
CA ALA A 163 2.65 15.40 -20.28
C ALA A 163 2.14 14.26 -21.18
N CYS A 164 2.05 13.03 -20.67
CA CYS A 164 1.44 11.88 -21.36
C CYS A 164 -0.07 11.72 -21.12
N GLY A 165 -0.71 12.53 -20.28
CA GLY A 165 -2.11 12.36 -19.86
C GLY A 165 -2.33 11.34 -18.74
N GLY A 166 -1.24 10.89 -18.09
CA GLY A 166 -1.30 10.18 -16.81
C GLY A 166 -1.21 11.18 -15.66
N PHE A 167 -1.52 10.76 -14.43
CA PHE A 167 -1.51 11.65 -13.27
C PHE A 167 -1.13 10.93 -11.98
N VAL A 168 -0.79 11.71 -10.95
CA VAL A 168 -0.54 11.22 -9.59
C VAL A 168 -1.44 11.96 -8.62
N VAL A 169 -2.15 11.22 -7.77
CA VAL A 169 -2.83 11.78 -6.60
C VAL A 169 -1.92 11.63 -5.39
N GLY A 170 -1.33 12.75 -4.96
CA GLY A 170 -0.56 12.84 -3.72
C GLY A 170 -1.48 13.11 -2.55
N LEU A 171 -1.65 12.14 -1.67
CA LEU A 171 -2.52 12.22 -0.49
C LEU A 171 -1.68 12.39 0.77
N SER A 172 -2.04 13.37 1.60
CA SER A 172 -1.48 13.60 2.93
C SER A 172 -2.64 13.72 3.93
N SER A 173 -2.81 12.71 4.79
CA SER A 173 -3.97 12.58 5.69
C SER A 173 -3.53 12.36 7.14
N SER A 174 -4.20 13.01 8.09
CA SER A 174 -3.87 12.94 9.51
C SER A 174 -4.18 11.55 10.09
N HIS A 175 -3.14 10.85 10.58
CA HIS A 175 -3.34 9.50 11.14
C HIS A 175 -4.20 9.54 12.41
N THR A 176 -4.24 10.66 13.14
CA THR A 176 -5.16 10.90 14.27
C THR A 176 -6.64 10.73 13.89
N VAL A 177 -7.04 10.99 12.63
CA VAL A 177 -8.46 10.87 12.24
C VAL A 177 -8.80 9.52 11.62
N THR A 178 -7.88 8.90 10.89
CA THR A 178 -8.13 7.67 10.12
C THR A 178 -6.95 6.70 10.14
N ASP A 179 -7.21 5.40 10.29
CA ASP A 179 -6.25 4.37 9.87
C ASP A 179 -6.31 4.14 8.35
N GLY A 180 -5.46 3.23 7.84
CA GLY A 180 -5.37 2.92 6.41
C GLY A 180 -6.66 2.39 5.79
N LEU A 181 -7.53 1.71 6.56
CA LEU A 181 -8.83 1.24 6.07
C LEU A 181 -9.81 2.40 5.96
N GLY A 182 -9.83 3.29 6.96
CA GLY A 182 -10.63 4.51 6.91
C GLY A 182 -10.25 5.46 5.78
N ALA A 183 -8.94 5.67 5.58
CA ALA A 183 -8.42 6.46 4.46
C ALA A 183 -8.79 5.86 3.09
N GLY A 184 -8.73 4.52 2.96
CA GLY A 184 -9.09 3.82 1.73
C GLY A 184 -10.59 3.85 1.43
N GLN A 185 -11.43 3.66 2.45
CA GLN A 185 -12.89 3.82 2.38
C GLN A 185 -13.25 5.25 1.91
N PHE A 186 -12.58 6.26 2.46
CA PHE A 186 -12.76 7.66 2.06
C PHE A 186 -12.36 7.93 0.60
N ILE A 187 -11.15 7.56 0.15
CA ILE A 187 -10.78 7.84 -1.24
C ILE A 187 -11.54 6.98 -2.26
N THR A 188 -12.08 5.83 -1.84
CA THR A 188 -13.08 5.06 -2.62
C THR A 188 -14.40 5.82 -2.78
N ALA A 189 -14.86 6.54 -1.74
CA ALA A 189 -16.02 7.42 -1.84
C ALA A 189 -15.79 8.59 -2.82
N VAL A 190 -14.60 9.20 -2.80
CA VAL A 190 -14.20 10.20 -3.80
C VAL A 190 -14.22 9.59 -5.21
N ALA A 191 -13.72 8.36 -5.38
CA ALA A 191 -13.75 7.64 -6.66
C ALA A 191 -15.17 7.30 -7.14
N ASP A 192 -16.08 6.94 -6.23
CA ASP A 192 -17.50 6.74 -6.55
C ASP A 192 -18.16 8.04 -7.04
N TYR A 193 -17.96 9.15 -6.33
CA TYR A 193 -18.49 10.46 -6.77
C TYR A 193 -17.86 10.97 -8.07
N ALA A 194 -16.58 10.70 -8.33
CA ALA A 194 -15.90 11.03 -9.58
C ALA A 194 -16.48 10.28 -10.79
N ARG A 195 -16.92 9.03 -10.58
CA ARG A 195 -17.67 8.23 -11.56
C ARG A 195 -19.18 8.54 -11.60
N GLY A 196 -19.65 9.58 -10.91
CA GLY A 196 -21.06 9.99 -10.90
C GLY A 196 -22.00 9.08 -10.10
N VAL A 197 -21.49 8.22 -9.22
CA VAL A 197 -22.33 7.46 -8.28
C VAL A 197 -22.97 8.45 -7.28
N PRO A 198 -24.28 8.38 -7.01
CA PRO A 198 -24.98 9.43 -6.24
C PRO A 198 -24.75 9.40 -4.71
N LYS A 199 -24.05 8.37 -4.20
CA LYS A 199 -23.67 8.21 -2.78
C LYS A 199 -22.50 7.21 -2.69
N PRO A 200 -21.68 7.20 -1.62
CA PRO A 200 -20.66 6.18 -1.44
C PRO A 200 -21.26 4.76 -1.32
N ARG A 201 -20.50 3.74 -1.75
CA ARG A 201 -20.85 2.31 -1.52
C ARG A 201 -21.00 1.96 -0.04
N VAL A 202 -20.28 2.66 0.82
CA VAL A 202 -20.23 2.46 2.27
C VAL A 202 -20.52 3.80 2.94
N THR A 203 -21.66 3.90 3.62
CA THR A 203 -22.02 5.07 4.43
C THR A 203 -21.01 5.21 5.59
N PRO A 204 -20.27 6.31 5.72
CA PRO A 204 -19.31 6.48 6.81
C PRO A 204 -19.99 6.59 8.18
N VAL A 205 -19.26 6.17 9.22
CA VAL A 205 -19.71 6.19 10.61
C VAL A 205 -18.60 6.78 11.47
N TRP A 206 -18.92 7.78 12.31
CA TRP A 206 -17.96 8.39 13.24
C TRP A 206 -17.68 7.46 14.44
N ALA A 207 -18.73 7.21 15.24
CA ALA A 207 -18.85 6.26 16.34
C ALA A 207 -17.58 5.93 17.15
N ARG A 208 -16.81 6.96 17.56
CA ARG A 208 -15.53 6.80 18.27
C ARG A 208 -15.70 6.25 19.68
N GLU A 209 -16.89 6.40 20.25
CA GLU A 209 -17.36 5.80 21.50
C GLU A 209 -17.43 4.26 21.48
N LEU A 210 -17.42 3.62 20.31
CA LEU A 210 -17.36 2.16 20.19
C LEU A 210 -15.96 1.58 20.48
N VAL A 211 -14.92 2.42 20.44
CA VAL A 211 -13.54 2.01 20.71
C VAL A 211 -13.30 2.08 22.23
N PRO A 212 -12.90 0.97 22.89
CA PRO A 212 -12.68 0.95 24.33
C PRO A 212 -11.71 2.03 24.79
N SER A 213 -12.03 2.72 25.89
CA SER A 213 -11.21 3.78 26.47
C SER A 213 -10.72 3.42 27.88
N PRO A 214 -9.82 2.44 28.01
CA PRO A 214 -9.26 2.07 29.30
C PRO A 214 -8.47 3.23 29.92
N PRO A 215 -8.33 3.29 31.26
CA PRO A 215 -7.46 4.26 31.91
C PRO A 215 -6.01 4.06 31.45
N ARG A 216 -5.43 5.04 30.75
CA ARG A 216 -4.00 4.99 30.40
C ARG A 216 -3.17 5.16 31.68
N PRO A 217 -2.28 4.22 32.06
CA PRO A 217 -1.37 4.42 33.18
C PRO A 217 -0.44 5.60 32.87
N ASN A 218 -0.27 6.52 33.81
CA ASN A 218 0.38 7.82 33.58
C ASN A 218 1.79 7.63 32.95
N PRO A 219 1.98 7.95 31.66
CA PRO A 219 3.22 7.62 30.99
C PRO A 219 4.30 8.63 31.41
N GLY A 220 5.29 8.14 32.16
CA GLY A 220 6.57 8.85 32.29
C GLY A 220 7.10 9.23 30.90
N PRO A 221 7.81 10.36 30.77
CA PRO A 221 8.04 11.05 29.49
C PRO A 221 8.53 10.08 28.41
N PRO A 222 8.01 10.18 27.17
CA PRO A 222 8.35 9.25 26.11
C PRO A 222 9.88 9.25 25.89
N PRO A 223 10.53 8.08 25.85
CA PRO A 223 11.96 8.02 25.59
C PRO A 223 12.20 8.54 24.18
N TYR A 224 12.96 9.64 24.05
CA TYR A 224 13.31 10.22 22.76
C TYR A 224 13.93 9.14 21.86
N PRO A 225 13.24 8.73 20.77
CA PRO A 225 13.66 7.58 20.01
C PRO A 225 14.91 7.94 19.20
N ARG A 226 15.88 7.02 19.13
CA ARG A 226 17.09 7.24 18.33
C ARG A 226 16.67 7.48 16.88
N MET A 227 17.16 8.57 16.30
CA MET A 227 17.00 8.85 14.86
C MET A 227 17.89 7.87 14.08
N LEU A 228 17.30 7.18 13.10
CA LEU A 228 17.95 6.12 12.33
C LEU A 228 18.04 6.52 10.85
N GLN A 229 19.12 6.13 10.19
CA GLN A 229 19.38 6.38 8.76
C GLN A 229 18.78 5.27 7.88
N LEU A 230 17.52 4.94 8.14
CA LEU A 230 16.80 3.84 7.51
C LEU A 230 16.72 3.98 6.00
N ARG A 231 17.12 2.92 5.28
CA ARG A 231 17.14 2.87 3.82
C ARG A 231 15.93 2.15 3.26
N TYR A 232 15.48 2.65 2.11
CA TYR A 232 14.40 2.04 1.34
C TYR A 232 14.85 0.76 0.66
N LEU A 233 14.06 -0.31 0.79
CA LEU A 233 14.18 -1.50 -0.04
C LEU A 233 12.79 -2.08 -0.34
N THR A 234 12.52 -2.35 -1.62
CA THR A 234 11.41 -3.21 -2.04
C THR A 234 11.95 -4.60 -2.38
N ALA A 235 11.29 -5.63 -1.87
CA ALA A 235 11.58 -7.03 -2.14
C ALA A 235 10.29 -7.80 -2.42
N ASP A 236 10.27 -8.58 -3.49
CA ASP A 236 9.09 -9.35 -3.91
C ASP A 236 9.29 -10.82 -3.54
N LEU A 237 8.44 -11.35 -2.65
CA LEU A 237 8.38 -12.78 -2.37
C LEU A 237 7.51 -13.45 -3.44
N SER A 238 8.03 -14.44 -4.17
CA SER A 238 7.27 -15.12 -5.22
C SER A 238 6.11 -15.97 -4.67
N SER A 239 5.03 -16.09 -5.44
CA SER A 239 3.91 -16.99 -5.15
C SER A 239 4.36 -18.43 -4.96
N ASP A 240 5.32 -18.86 -5.76
CA ASP A 240 5.86 -20.21 -5.76
C ASP A 240 6.67 -20.45 -4.48
N GLY A 241 7.52 -19.51 -4.05
CA GLY A 241 8.23 -19.56 -2.78
C GLY A 241 7.29 -19.49 -1.57
N ILE A 242 6.26 -18.63 -1.61
CA ILE A 242 5.22 -18.55 -0.58
C ILE A 242 4.44 -19.87 -0.50
N SER A 243 4.15 -20.51 -1.63
CA SER A 243 3.40 -21.77 -1.69
C SER A 243 4.24 -22.96 -1.25
N ALA A 244 5.53 -23.01 -1.65
CA ALA A 244 6.49 -23.99 -1.17
C ALA A 244 6.63 -23.92 0.36
N ALA A 245 6.89 -22.73 0.91
CA ALA A 245 6.99 -22.53 2.36
C ALA A 245 5.71 -22.93 3.11
N LYS A 246 4.52 -22.59 2.58
CA LYS A 246 3.24 -23.06 3.14
C LYS A 246 3.09 -24.57 3.13
N SER A 247 3.49 -25.23 2.05
CA SER A 247 3.41 -26.69 1.92
C SER A 247 4.41 -27.41 2.82
N GLU A 248 5.63 -26.90 2.94
CA GLU A 248 6.66 -27.40 3.87
C GLU A 248 6.19 -27.28 5.33
N ILE A 249 5.65 -26.12 5.72
CA ILE A 249 5.10 -25.88 7.06
C ILE A 249 3.90 -26.80 7.34
N LEU A 250 3.00 -26.97 6.37
CA LEU A 250 1.87 -27.89 6.49
C LEU A 250 2.33 -29.36 6.62
N ALA A 251 3.35 -29.78 5.88
CA ALA A 251 3.88 -31.14 5.95
C ALA A 251 4.65 -31.43 7.25
N SER A 252 5.38 -30.45 7.77
CA SER A 252 6.21 -30.59 8.98
C SER A 252 5.46 -30.38 10.29
N THR A 253 4.37 -29.59 10.30
CA THR A 253 3.64 -29.21 11.53
C THR A 253 2.16 -29.59 11.53
N GLY A 254 1.59 -30.01 10.39
CA GLY A 254 0.15 -30.15 10.20
C GLY A 254 -0.63 -28.83 10.17
N GLN A 255 0.01 -27.68 10.39
CA GLN A 255 -0.64 -26.37 10.48
C GLN A 255 -0.64 -25.62 9.15
N ARG A 256 -1.78 -25.03 8.79
CA ARG A 256 -1.90 -24.12 7.64
C ARG A 256 -1.54 -22.69 8.04
N CYS A 257 -0.63 -22.05 7.29
CA CYS A 257 -0.24 -20.65 7.49
C CYS A 257 -0.68 -19.74 6.33
N SER A 258 -0.85 -18.45 6.61
CA SER A 258 -1.27 -17.43 5.66
C SER A 258 -0.09 -16.79 4.90
N THR A 259 -0.35 -16.04 3.83
CA THR A 259 0.72 -15.28 3.13
C THR A 259 1.38 -14.27 4.06
N PHE A 260 0.59 -13.61 4.92
CA PHE A 260 1.08 -12.69 5.95
C PHE A 260 2.06 -13.39 6.89
N ASP A 261 1.70 -14.58 7.40
CA ASP A 261 2.53 -15.30 8.39
C ASP A 261 3.94 -15.59 7.81
N VAL A 262 4.00 -16.09 6.57
CA VAL A 262 5.26 -16.38 5.85
C VAL A 262 6.04 -15.10 5.52
N ALA A 263 5.35 -14.06 5.03
CA ALA A 263 5.97 -12.80 4.64
C ALA A 263 6.61 -12.07 5.84
N VAL A 264 5.90 -12.01 6.96
CA VAL A 264 6.39 -11.40 8.21
C VAL A 264 7.51 -12.23 8.82
N ALA A 265 7.38 -13.56 8.86
CA ALA A 265 8.43 -14.43 9.39
C ALA A 265 9.74 -14.32 8.59
N LYS A 266 9.67 -14.37 7.25
CA LYS A 266 10.87 -14.22 6.40
C LYS A 266 11.47 -12.82 6.53
N LEU A 267 10.66 -11.76 6.57
CA LEU A 267 11.12 -10.39 6.81
C LEU A 267 11.89 -10.28 8.14
N TRP A 268 11.31 -10.77 9.24
CA TRP A 268 11.90 -10.67 10.57
C TRP A 268 13.20 -11.47 10.67
N GLN A 269 13.21 -12.71 10.16
CA GLN A 269 14.41 -13.55 10.08
C GLN A 269 15.52 -12.94 9.20
N ALA A 270 15.18 -12.48 8.00
CA ALA A 270 16.12 -11.81 7.09
C ALA A 270 16.74 -10.56 7.72
N ARG A 271 15.94 -9.77 8.43
CA ARG A 271 16.41 -8.57 9.14
C ARG A 271 17.35 -8.95 10.28
N THR A 272 16.95 -9.86 11.17
CA THR A 272 17.75 -10.27 12.33
C THR A 272 19.12 -10.85 11.93
N ARG A 273 19.16 -11.64 10.83
CA ARG A 273 20.41 -12.12 10.23
C ARG A 273 21.26 -10.98 9.68
N ALA A 274 20.66 -10.07 8.89
CA ALA A 274 21.38 -8.94 8.31
C ALA A 274 22.04 -8.05 9.37
N LEU A 275 21.37 -7.83 10.50
CA LEU A 275 21.88 -7.07 11.66
C LEU A 275 22.94 -7.81 12.50
N ARG A 276 23.25 -9.08 12.20
CA ARG A 276 24.23 -9.93 12.92
C ARG A 276 24.00 -10.06 14.44
N LEU A 277 22.79 -9.78 14.92
CA LEU A 277 22.47 -9.78 16.35
C LEU A 277 22.61 -11.16 17.02
N ALA A 278 22.62 -12.25 16.23
CA ALA A 278 22.88 -13.61 16.71
C ALA A 278 24.29 -13.80 17.31
N ASP A 279 25.26 -12.94 16.95
CA ASP A 279 26.62 -12.95 17.52
C ASP A 279 26.63 -12.57 19.03
N ASN A 280 25.56 -11.95 19.53
CA ASN A 280 25.37 -11.65 20.95
C ASN A 280 24.32 -12.59 21.58
N PRO A 281 24.70 -13.50 22.50
CA PRO A 281 23.78 -14.44 23.15
C PRO A 281 22.62 -13.81 23.93
N SER A 282 22.70 -12.53 24.35
CA SER A 282 21.62 -11.84 25.07
C SER A 282 20.76 -10.92 24.20
N ALA A 283 21.05 -10.81 22.89
CA ALA A 283 20.30 -9.92 22.01
C ALA A 283 18.85 -10.40 21.83
N GLN A 284 17.90 -9.52 22.15
CA GLN A 284 16.49 -9.69 21.84
C GLN A 284 16.16 -8.90 20.57
N VAL A 285 15.26 -9.44 19.74
CA VAL A 285 14.64 -8.72 18.61
C VAL A 285 13.14 -8.69 18.80
N THR A 286 12.53 -7.56 18.44
CA THR A 286 11.10 -7.31 18.62
C THR A 286 10.42 -7.23 17.26
N LEU A 287 9.30 -7.91 17.11
CA LEU A 287 8.39 -7.76 15.99
C LEU A 287 7.07 -7.18 16.52
N CYS A 288 6.58 -6.14 15.86
CA CYS A 288 5.26 -5.58 16.08
C CYS A 288 4.49 -5.55 14.76
N PHE A 289 3.23 -5.95 14.76
CA PHE A 289 2.36 -5.77 13.59
C PHE A 289 0.96 -5.28 13.97
N PHE A 290 0.43 -4.39 13.15
CA PHE A 290 -0.84 -3.72 13.42
C PHE A 290 -2.01 -4.55 12.86
N ALA A 291 -2.84 -5.09 13.73
CA ALA A 291 -3.98 -5.93 13.37
C ALA A 291 -5.30 -5.14 13.45
N ASN A 292 -6.16 -5.23 12.42
CA ASN A 292 -7.50 -4.61 12.43
C ASN A 292 -8.41 -5.28 13.46
N VAL A 293 -8.92 -4.51 14.44
CA VAL A 293 -9.76 -5.00 15.55
C VAL A 293 -11.23 -4.56 15.47
N ARG A 294 -11.69 -4.03 14.33
CA ARG A 294 -13.12 -3.69 14.10
C ARG A 294 -14.07 -4.87 14.35
N HIS A 295 -13.58 -6.09 14.16
CA HIS A 295 -14.31 -7.35 14.38
C HIS A 295 -14.35 -7.81 15.86
N LEU A 296 -13.70 -7.07 16.77
CA LEU A 296 -13.67 -7.30 18.21
C LEU A 296 -14.38 -6.20 19.01
N LEU A 297 -14.94 -5.19 18.33
CA LEU A 297 -15.76 -4.16 18.97
C LEU A 297 -17.13 -4.74 19.40
N PRO A 298 -17.78 -4.19 20.45
CA PRO A 298 -19.07 -4.70 20.94
C PRO A 298 -20.15 -4.79 19.86
N ALA A 299 -20.86 -5.92 19.80
CA ALA A 299 -21.90 -6.17 18.81
C ALA A 299 -23.12 -5.24 19.01
N ASP A 300 -23.31 -4.78 20.24
CA ASP A 300 -24.32 -3.86 20.77
C ASP A 300 -24.33 -2.51 20.03
N GLY A 301 -23.17 -2.06 19.55
CA GLY A 301 -23.00 -0.87 18.72
C GLY A 301 -23.09 -1.13 17.21
N GLY A 302 -23.52 -2.32 16.81
CA GLY A 302 -23.44 -2.82 15.44
C GLY A 302 -22.08 -3.48 15.17
N ALA A 303 -22.02 -4.81 15.32
CA ALA A 303 -20.82 -5.63 15.12
C ALA A 303 -20.07 -5.27 13.84
N GLY A 304 -18.89 -4.64 13.97
CA GLY A 304 -18.05 -4.24 12.86
C GLY A 304 -18.69 -3.21 11.92
N ALA A 305 -19.37 -2.19 12.46
CA ALA A 305 -19.98 -1.05 11.76
C ALA A 305 -19.21 -0.69 10.45
N PRO A 306 -19.72 -1.05 9.26
CA PRO A 306 -18.89 -1.24 8.08
C PRO A 306 -18.31 0.06 7.50
N GLY A 307 -18.82 1.21 7.92
CA GLY A 307 -18.30 2.53 7.59
C GLY A 307 -17.38 3.17 8.63
N PHE A 308 -16.97 2.46 9.69
CA PHE A 308 -16.08 3.00 10.72
C PHE A 308 -14.69 3.30 10.15
N TYR A 309 -14.42 4.59 9.93
CA TYR A 309 -13.22 5.09 9.26
C TYR A 309 -12.17 5.66 10.24
N GLY A 310 -12.36 5.49 11.55
CA GLY A 310 -11.36 5.85 12.56
C GLY A 310 -10.21 4.87 12.69
N ASN A 311 -9.32 5.11 13.66
CA ASN A 311 -8.30 4.13 14.02
C ASN A 311 -8.94 2.98 14.80
N CYS A 312 -8.91 1.77 14.24
CA CYS A 312 -9.34 0.56 14.94
C CYS A 312 -8.41 -0.59 14.58
N PHE A 313 -7.18 -0.46 15.07
CA PHE A 313 -6.14 -1.48 15.01
C PHE A 313 -5.52 -1.69 16.41
N TYR A 314 -4.84 -2.81 16.61
CA TYR A 314 -4.11 -3.13 17.84
C TYR A 314 -2.65 -3.51 17.53
N PRO A 315 -1.64 -3.01 18.26
CA PRO A 315 -0.23 -3.39 18.05
C PRO A 315 0.08 -4.76 18.67
N VAL A 316 0.05 -5.81 17.87
CA VAL A 316 0.43 -7.16 18.32
C VAL A 316 1.95 -7.25 18.36
N THR A 317 2.52 -7.35 19.56
CA THR A 317 3.97 -7.35 19.79
C THR A 317 4.44 -8.69 20.31
N LEU A 318 5.61 -9.13 19.85
CA LEU A 318 6.35 -10.28 20.34
C LEU A 318 7.86 -9.99 20.32
N ALA A 319 8.59 -10.56 21.27
CA ALA A 319 10.05 -10.51 21.33
C ALA A 319 10.61 -11.94 21.41
N ALA A 320 11.81 -12.14 20.87
CA ALA A 320 12.53 -13.40 20.92
C ALA A 320 14.05 -13.17 20.83
N GLU A 321 14.83 -14.15 21.26
CA GLU A 321 16.28 -14.14 21.07
C GLU A 321 16.64 -14.01 19.59
N ALA A 322 17.57 -13.12 19.26
CA ALA A 322 18.05 -12.89 17.90
C ALA A 322 18.54 -14.20 17.25
N ARG A 323 19.21 -15.05 18.04
CA ARG A 323 19.69 -16.36 17.60
C ARG A 323 18.56 -17.36 17.31
N ALA A 324 17.50 -17.36 18.11
CA ALA A 324 16.33 -18.21 17.86
C ALA A 324 15.64 -17.85 16.54
N VAL A 325 15.47 -16.55 16.28
CA VAL A 325 14.85 -16.01 15.05
C VAL A 325 15.75 -16.18 13.82
N ALA A 326 17.07 -15.99 13.95
CA ALA A 326 18.03 -16.09 12.85
C ALA A 326 18.37 -17.54 12.46
N GLU A 327 18.72 -18.38 13.45
CA GLU A 327 19.33 -19.69 13.24
C GLU A 327 18.37 -20.83 13.59
N LEU A 328 17.91 -20.88 14.85
CA LEU A 328 17.45 -22.14 15.45
C LEU A 328 16.04 -22.57 15.02
N ALA A 329 15.13 -21.62 14.81
CA ALA A 329 13.71 -21.91 14.56
C ALA A 329 13.38 -22.29 13.10
N GLY A 330 14.33 -22.14 12.16
CA GLY A 330 14.04 -22.21 10.72
C GLY A 330 12.99 -21.17 10.28
N LEU A 331 12.41 -21.32 9.09
CA LEU A 331 11.28 -20.45 8.69
C LEU A 331 9.97 -20.88 9.39
N GLY A 332 9.76 -22.19 9.53
CA GLY A 332 8.53 -22.74 10.12
C GLY A 332 8.31 -22.36 11.59
N GLY A 333 9.37 -22.36 12.41
CA GLY A 333 9.27 -21.94 13.81
C GLY A 333 9.02 -20.43 13.96
N VAL A 334 9.63 -19.59 13.12
CA VAL A 334 9.33 -18.14 13.12
C VAL A 334 7.88 -17.88 12.64
N VAL A 335 7.38 -18.66 11.67
CA VAL A 335 5.95 -18.66 11.31
C VAL A 335 5.06 -19.08 12.48
N ALA A 336 5.47 -20.06 13.30
CA ALA A 336 4.73 -20.45 14.49
C ALA A 336 4.66 -19.30 15.52
N MET A 337 5.78 -18.61 15.81
CA MET A 337 5.81 -17.43 16.69
C MET A 337 4.85 -16.33 16.22
N VAL A 338 4.85 -15.99 14.92
CA VAL A 338 3.93 -14.99 14.34
C VAL A 338 2.47 -15.44 14.47
N ARG A 339 2.18 -16.73 14.31
CA ARG A 339 0.82 -17.29 14.44
C ARG A 339 0.33 -17.33 15.87
N GLU A 340 1.19 -17.66 16.83
CA GLU A 340 0.90 -17.62 18.26
C GLU A 340 0.57 -16.18 18.70
N ALA A 341 1.37 -15.20 18.30
CA ALA A 341 1.08 -13.79 18.55
C ALA A 341 -0.29 -13.36 17.96
N LYS A 342 -0.62 -13.81 16.74
CA LYS A 342 -1.96 -13.58 16.13
C LYS A 342 -3.10 -14.28 16.88
N ALA A 343 -2.84 -15.42 17.52
CA ALA A 343 -3.85 -16.15 18.30
C ALA A 343 -4.13 -15.49 19.66
N ARG A 344 -3.15 -14.79 20.25
CA ARG A 344 -3.32 -14.03 21.51
C ARG A 344 -4.16 -12.76 21.35
N LEU A 345 -4.19 -12.15 20.15
CA LEU A 345 -4.85 -10.87 19.86
C LEU A 345 -6.24 -10.67 20.49
N PRO A 346 -7.22 -11.59 20.38
CA PRO A 346 -8.56 -11.35 20.94
C PRO A 346 -8.55 -11.23 22.47
N ALA A 347 -7.69 -12.01 23.15
CA ALA A 347 -7.53 -11.95 24.60
C ALA A 347 -6.72 -10.72 25.03
N GLU A 348 -5.65 -10.36 24.31
CA GLU A 348 -4.86 -9.16 24.57
C GLU A 348 -5.69 -7.88 24.36
N PHE A 349 -6.52 -7.82 23.32
CA PHE A 349 -7.46 -6.72 23.07
C PHE A 349 -8.55 -6.63 24.14
N ALA A 350 -9.12 -7.76 24.58
CA ALA A 350 -10.12 -7.76 25.66
C ALA A 350 -9.52 -7.28 27.00
N ARG A 351 -8.33 -7.75 27.36
CA ARG A 351 -7.61 -7.29 28.56
C ARG A 351 -7.23 -5.81 28.48
N TRP A 352 -6.79 -5.33 27.31
CA TRP A 352 -6.56 -3.91 27.07
C TRP A 352 -7.85 -3.10 27.28
N ALA A 353 -8.95 -3.51 26.66
CA ALA A 353 -10.25 -2.85 26.75
C ALA A 353 -10.77 -2.76 28.20
N ALA A 354 -10.50 -3.78 29.02
CA ALA A 354 -10.83 -3.82 30.44
C ALA A 354 -9.84 -3.04 31.35
N GLY A 355 -8.71 -2.57 30.83
CA GLY A 355 -7.67 -1.89 31.61
C GLY A 355 -6.76 -2.83 32.42
N GLU A 356 -6.71 -4.12 32.06
CA GLU A 356 -5.97 -5.16 32.79
C GLU A 356 -4.49 -5.32 32.36
N LEU A 357 -3.91 -4.32 31.69
CA LEU A 357 -2.51 -4.35 31.20
C LEU A 357 -1.64 -3.33 31.94
N GLU A 358 -0.49 -3.79 32.44
CA GLU A 358 0.48 -2.96 33.15
C GLU A 358 1.21 -1.96 32.23
N GLU A 359 1.43 -2.35 30.97
CA GLU A 359 1.96 -1.47 29.92
C GLU A 359 0.89 -1.21 28.84
N ASP A 360 0.79 0.04 28.40
CA ASP A 360 -0.06 0.43 27.27
C ASP A 360 0.52 -0.13 25.95
N PRO A 361 -0.20 -1.00 25.20
CA PRO A 361 0.25 -1.57 23.94
C PRO A 361 0.60 -0.54 22.86
N PHE A 362 0.05 0.68 22.96
CA PHE A 362 0.33 1.77 22.03
C PHE A 362 1.62 2.55 22.38
N ARG A 363 2.24 2.30 23.55
CA ARG A 363 3.52 2.88 23.96
C ARG A 363 4.72 2.17 23.30
N LEU A 364 4.75 2.22 21.98
CA LEU A 364 5.71 1.50 21.14
C LEU A 364 7.17 1.88 21.43
N ARG A 365 8.06 0.88 21.50
CA ARG A 365 9.49 1.08 21.76
C ARG A 365 10.26 1.10 20.44
N PHE A 366 10.57 2.29 19.94
CA PHE A 366 11.34 2.49 18.69
C PHE A 366 12.84 2.28 18.91
N THR A 367 13.28 1.02 18.96
CA THR A 367 14.69 0.63 18.96
C THR A 367 15.12 0.11 17.59
N TYR A 368 16.43 -0.09 17.35
CA TYR A 368 16.90 -0.62 16.06
C TYR A 368 16.70 -2.13 15.94
N GLU A 369 16.51 -2.84 17.05
CA GLU A 369 16.22 -4.28 17.14
C GLU A 369 14.73 -4.57 16.88
N SER A 370 13.88 -3.54 17.01
CA SER A 370 12.45 -3.59 16.70
C SER A 370 12.17 -3.48 15.20
N VAL A 371 11.17 -4.20 14.70
CA VAL A 371 10.60 -4.03 13.37
C VAL A 371 9.07 -3.98 13.42
N PHE A 372 8.50 -3.00 12.73
CA PHE A 372 7.06 -2.73 12.68
C PHE A 372 6.50 -3.13 11.32
N VAL A 373 5.34 -3.80 11.26
CA VAL A 373 4.72 -4.23 10.00
C VAL A 373 3.27 -3.76 9.91
N ALA A 374 2.94 -3.11 8.79
CA ALA A 374 1.57 -2.83 8.39
C ALA A 374 1.20 -3.64 7.12
N ASP A 375 0.06 -4.31 7.12
CA ASP A 375 -0.48 -4.94 5.91
C ASP A 375 -1.31 -3.92 5.13
N TRP A 376 -0.85 -3.58 3.92
CA TRP A 376 -1.51 -2.64 3.01
C TRP A 376 -2.25 -3.36 1.88
N THR A 377 -2.23 -4.70 1.82
CA THR A 377 -2.82 -5.51 0.73
C THR A 377 -4.35 -5.47 0.63
N ARG A 378 -5.04 -4.87 1.62
CA ARG A 378 -6.51 -4.87 1.74
C ARG A 378 -7.11 -3.51 2.10
N LEU A 379 -6.37 -2.41 1.86
CA LEU A 379 -6.84 -1.08 2.25
C LEU A 379 -7.84 -0.46 1.26
N GLY A 380 -8.03 -1.02 0.07
CA GLY A 380 -8.86 -0.42 -1.00
C GLY A 380 -8.12 0.59 -1.87
N PHE A 381 -6.85 0.88 -1.59
CA PHE A 381 -6.04 1.85 -2.34
C PHE A 381 -5.73 1.42 -3.79
N MET A 382 -5.73 0.12 -4.10
CA MET A 382 -5.49 -0.39 -5.46
C MET A 382 -6.79 -0.50 -6.28
N GLU A 383 -7.92 -0.20 -5.66
CA GLU A 383 -9.28 -0.34 -6.20
C GLU A 383 -9.94 1.01 -6.53
N VAL A 384 -9.22 2.11 -6.29
CA VAL A 384 -9.63 3.50 -6.50
C VAL A 384 -9.67 3.84 -7.99
N ASP A 385 -10.86 3.94 -8.58
CA ASP A 385 -11.05 4.39 -9.97
C ASP A 385 -11.82 5.73 -10.02
N TYR A 386 -11.13 6.82 -10.34
CA TYR A 386 -11.72 8.15 -10.53
C TYR A 386 -12.41 8.36 -11.89
N GLY A 387 -12.58 7.31 -12.69
CA GLY A 387 -12.99 7.37 -14.10
C GLY A 387 -11.84 7.20 -15.09
N TRP A 388 -10.69 6.70 -14.66
CA TRP A 388 -9.48 6.44 -15.48
C TRP A 388 -8.97 4.99 -15.39
N GLY A 389 -9.60 4.15 -14.58
CA GLY A 389 -9.08 2.87 -14.11
C GLY A 389 -8.40 2.98 -12.74
N ALA A 390 -8.08 1.83 -12.15
CA ALA A 390 -7.30 1.71 -10.93
C ALA A 390 -5.86 2.27 -11.09
N PRO A 391 -5.19 2.69 -10.00
CA PRO A 391 -3.77 3.07 -10.06
C PRO A 391 -2.90 1.86 -10.42
N SER A 392 -1.78 2.09 -11.11
CA SER A 392 -0.80 1.05 -11.43
C SER A 392 -0.07 0.53 -10.20
N HIS A 393 0.12 1.42 -9.21
CA HIS A 393 0.70 1.15 -7.90
C HIS A 393 0.47 2.35 -6.97
N VAL A 394 0.58 2.09 -5.68
CA VAL A 394 0.49 3.10 -4.61
C VAL A 394 1.79 3.08 -3.81
N VAL A 395 2.44 4.23 -3.70
CA VAL A 395 3.71 4.39 -2.97
C VAL A 395 3.42 4.94 -1.57
N PRO A 396 3.68 4.16 -0.51
CA PRO A 396 3.63 4.66 0.86
C PRO A 396 4.99 5.24 1.29
N LEU A 397 5.04 6.53 1.59
CA LEU A 397 6.28 7.22 1.97
C LEU A 397 6.64 6.97 3.44
N ALA A 398 7.89 7.20 3.84
CA ALA A 398 8.32 7.04 5.24
C ALA A 398 7.58 8.03 6.15
N PRO A 399 6.98 7.59 7.27
CA PRO A 399 6.27 8.48 8.20
C PRO A 399 7.22 9.10 9.23
N HIS A 400 8.20 8.34 9.74
CA HIS A 400 9.15 8.80 10.76
C HIS A 400 10.49 8.07 10.62
N PRO A 401 11.64 8.78 10.63
CA PRO A 401 12.98 8.17 10.56
C PRO A 401 13.46 7.47 11.84
N CYS A 402 12.60 7.19 12.82
CA CYS A 402 12.97 6.43 14.03
C CYS A 402 12.34 5.01 14.06
N MET A 403 11.40 4.72 13.16
CA MET A 403 10.59 3.49 13.19
C MET A 403 11.00 2.57 12.03
N PRO A 404 11.67 1.43 12.28
CA PRO A 404 12.00 0.47 11.23
C PRO A 404 10.73 -0.23 10.72
N ILE A 405 10.13 0.29 9.65
CA ILE A 405 8.80 -0.12 9.17
C ILE A 405 8.84 -0.86 7.83
N ALA A 406 8.13 -1.99 7.79
CA ALA A 406 7.79 -2.71 6.57
C ALA A 406 6.29 -2.59 6.26
N ARG A 407 5.96 -2.63 4.97
CA ARG A 407 4.60 -2.60 4.45
C ARG A 407 4.44 -3.71 3.43
N ILE A 408 3.47 -4.60 3.66
CA ILE A 408 3.11 -5.66 2.72
C ILE A 408 2.08 -5.10 1.75
N GLY A 409 2.29 -5.26 0.45
CA GLY A 409 1.39 -4.79 -0.60
C GLY A 409 1.40 -5.73 -1.80
N ALA A 410 0.64 -5.36 -2.82
CA ALA A 410 0.86 -5.90 -4.16
C ALA A 410 2.22 -5.41 -4.68
N PRO A 411 3.06 -6.25 -5.32
CA PRO A 411 4.28 -5.79 -5.99
C PRO A 411 3.98 -4.75 -7.09
N PRO A 412 4.99 -4.01 -7.59
CA PRO A 412 4.80 -3.10 -8.71
C PRO A 412 4.42 -3.84 -10.01
N ALA A 413 3.48 -3.26 -10.77
CA ALA A 413 3.00 -3.80 -12.05
C ALA A 413 4.03 -3.62 -13.19
N LEU A 414 5.17 -4.30 -13.11
CA LEU A 414 6.26 -4.26 -14.10
C LEU A 414 5.81 -4.75 -15.49
N ARG A 415 5.31 -3.85 -16.34
CA ARG A 415 5.29 -4.01 -17.80
C ARG A 415 6.55 -3.40 -18.39
N GLY A 416 7.27 -4.20 -19.17
CA GLY A 416 8.70 -3.96 -19.39
C GLY A 416 9.04 -3.01 -20.54
N ARG A 417 10.20 -2.36 -20.38
CA ARG A 417 11.02 -1.69 -21.41
C ARG A 417 10.35 -0.56 -22.21
N VAL A 418 10.76 0.67 -21.92
CA VAL A 418 10.67 1.81 -22.84
C VAL A 418 11.16 1.41 -24.25
N PRO A 419 10.38 1.62 -25.32
CA PRO A 419 10.80 1.31 -26.68
C PRO A 419 11.94 2.24 -27.14
N GLY A 420 13.18 1.73 -27.14
CA GLY A 420 14.34 2.51 -27.62
C GLY A 420 15.73 1.91 -27.41
N SER A 421 15.90 1.00 -26.44
CA SER A 421 17.22 0.39 -26.14
C SER A 421 17.66 -0.63 -27.22
N PRO A 422 18.82 -0.45 -27.90
CA PRO A 422 19.32 -1.40 -28.90
C PRO A 422 19.75 -2.74 -28.28
N ARG A 423 19.42 -3.86 -28.95
CA ARG A 423 19.88 -5.20 -28.56
C ARG A 423 21.24 -5.49 -29.22
N THR A 424 22.31 -5.57 -28.45
CA THR A 424 23.51 -6.30 -28.88
C THR A 424 23.21 -7.80 -28.85
N ALA A 425 23.31 -8.47 -30.00
CA ALA A 425 23.03 -9.90 -30.13
C ALA A 425 24.32 -10.72 -29.93
N SER A 426 24.37 -11.56 -28.90
CA SER A 426 25.38 -12.61 -28.82
C SER A 426 24.95 -13.81 -29.66
N ARG A 427 25.81 -14.24 -30.59
CA ARG A 427 25.65 -15.55 -31.24
C ARG A 427 26.09 -16.64 -30.26
N ARG A 428 25.21 -17.61 -29.98
CA ARG A 428 25.65 -18.93 -29.52
C ARG A 428 25.98 -19.77 -30.76
N SER A 429 27.26 -20.05 -30.99
CA SER A 429 27.70 -21.14 -31.87
C SER A 429 27.76 -22.44 -31.06
N THR A 430 27.38 -23.56 -31.68
CA THR A 430 27.33 -24.88 -31.05
C THR A 430 28.72 -25.49 -30.84
N CYS A 431 28.89 -26.26 -29.77
CA CYS A 431 30.14 -26.97 -29.49
C CYS A 431 30.37 -28.13 -30.47
N ARG A 432 31.48 -28.07 -31.21
CA ARG A 432 32.31 -29.24 -31.57
C ARG A 432 33.76 -28.83 -31.38
N GLY A 433 34.57 -29.66 -30.74
CA GLY A 433 35.91 -29.27 -30.29
C GLY A 433 37.02 -30.08 -30.94
N HIS A 434 38.18 -29.43 -31.13
CA HIS A 434 39.50 -30.05 -31.15
C HIS A 434 40.59 -28.99 -30.94
N GLY A 435 41.67 -29.37 -30.24
CA GLY A 435 43.02 -28.93 -30.59
C GLY A 435 43.59 -27.60 -30.06
N GLN A 436 44.45 -27.73 -29.03
CA GLN A 436 45.75 -27.05 -28.87
C GLN A 436 45.87 -25.54 -28.49
N ARG A 437 46.53 -25.32 -27.33
CA ARG A 437 47.63 -24.39 -26.99
C ARG A 437 47.76 -23.03 -27.72
N GLY A 438 47.81 -21.93 -26.95
CA GLY A 438 48.37 -20.64 -27.37
C GLY A 438 48.49 -19.62 -26.21
N GLN A 439 49.63 -18.95 -26.09
CA GLN A 439 49.91 -17.89 -25.08
C GLN A 439 49.58 -16.49 -25.65
N GLY A 440 49.45 -15.45 -24.81
CA GLY A 440 49.51 -14.06 -25.33
C GLY A 440 48.87 -12.97 -24.46
N ALA A 441 49.69 -12.01 -24.01
CA ALA A 441 49.38 -10.97 -23.02
C ALA A 441 48.62 -9.72 -23.52
N ALA A 442 48.11 -8.96 -22.53
CA ALA A 442 48.13 -7.49 -22.42
C ALA A 442 47.07 -6.58 -23.14
N ALA A 443 47.02 -5.34 -22.64
CA ALA A 443 46.09 -4.23 -22.91
C ALA A 443 46.48 -3.40 -24.17
N ASP A 444 45.82 -2.29 -24.59
CA ASP A 444 45.05 -1.28 -23.85
C ASP A 444 44.14 -0.38 -24.74
N ARG A 445 43.22 0.37 -24.11
CA ARG A 445 42.66 1.72 -24.45
C ARG A 445 41.91 2.08 -25.78
N VAL A 446 40.78 2.80 -25.58
CA VAL A 446 40.33 4.08 -26.22
C VAL A 446 39.23 4.11 -27.35
N ARG A 447 38.06 4.68 -26.95
CA ARG A 447 37.11 5.65 -27.58
C ARG A 447 36.45 5.48 -28.99
N THR A 448 35.12 5.26 -28.96
CA THR A 448 33.99 6.03 -29.61
C THR A 448 33.90 6.33 -31.13
N VAL A 449 32.73 6.09 -31.74
CA VAL A 449 31.68 7.10 -32.17
C VAL A 449 30.57 6.47 -33.06
N GLY A 450 29.28 6.77 -32.79
CA GLY A 450 28.12 6.68 -33.73
C GLY A 450 27.57 5.28 -34.13
N GLY A 451 26.31 5.11 -34.57
CA GLY A 451 25.12 5.99 -34.51
C GLY A 451 23.93 5.57 -35.42
N ARG A 452 22.68 5.60 -34.88
CA ARG A 452 21.33 5.51 -35.56
C ARG A 452 20.95 4.19 -36.30
N GLY A 453 19.64 3.86 -36.39
CA GLY A 453 19.09 2.94 -37.42
C GLY A 453 17.94 1.98 -37.01
N ALA A 454 16.69 2.30 -37.38
CA ALA A 454 15.44 1.64 -36.96
C ALA A 454 14.94 0.42 -37.81
N ARG A 455 13.90 -0.29 -37.29
CA ARG A 455 12.83 -1.11 -37.97
C ARG A 455 13.12 -2.52 -38.57
N GLY A 456 12.42 -3.55 -38.04
CA GLY A 456 11.24 -4.15 -38.73
C GLY A 456 11.26 -5.58 -39.37
N GLY A 457 10.70 -6.59 -38.67
CA GLY A 457 10.07 -7.82 -39.23
C GLY A 457 10.98 -9.01 -39.66
N PRO A 458 10.45 -10.21 -39.97
CA PRO A 458 9.04 -10.70 -39.92
C PRO A 458 8.79 -11.93 -38.96
N LEU A 459 7.57 -12.47 -38.99
CA LEU A 459 7.00 -13.63 -38.25
C LEU A 459 7.05 -14.95 -39.12
N PRO A 460 6.87 -16.21 -38.62
CA PRO A 460 5.58 -16.73 -38.09
C PRO A 460 5.59 -17.97 -37.13
N ALA A 461 4.38 -18.45 -36.81
CA ALA A 461 3.98 -19.82 -36.36
C ALA A 461 4.29 -20.24 -34.89
N ARG A 462 3.40 -20.98 -34.19
CA ARG A 462 2.01 -21.43 -34.47
C ARG A 462 1.31 -21.84 -33.16
N PHE A 463 0.13 -21.27 -32.88
CA PHE A 463 -1.03 -21.86 -32.14
C PHE A 463 -2.17 -20.81 -32.24
N THR A 464 -2.99 -20.78 -33.30
CA THR A 464 -4.21 -21.59 -33.56
C THR A 464 -5.32 -21.40 -32.51
N HIS A 465 -6.46 -20.85 -32.94
CA HIS A 465 -7.65 -20.59 -32.12
C HIS A 465 -8.60 -21.80 -32.10
N GLU A 466 -8.84 -22.43 -30.94
CA GLU A 466 -10.03 -23.29 -30.70
C GLU A 466 -10.66 -23.13 -29.28
N SER A 467 -10.10 -22.24 -28.45
CA SER A 467 -10.69 -21.48 -27.30
C SER A 467 -11.84 -22.04 -26.43
N VAL A 468 -11.62 -22.11 -25.10
CA VAL A 468 -12.66 -22.21 -24.04
C VAL A 468 -12.32 -21.27 -22.85
N PHE A 469 -13.34 -20.92 -22.03
CA PHE A 469 -13.30 -20.12 -20.79
C PHE A 469 -14.04 -20.84 -19.64
N VAL A 470 -13.74 -20.51 -18.37
CA VAL A 470 -14.40 -21.02 -17.14
C VAL A 470 -14.67 -19.85 -16.15
N ALA A 471 -15.32 -20.09 -15.00
CA ALA A 471 -15.55 -19.14 -13.91
C ALA A 471 -15.70 -19.80 -12.50
N ASP A 472 -15.47 -19.07 -11.39
CA ASP A 472 -15.91 -19.45 -10.01
C ASP A 472 -16.69 -18.34 -9.33
N TRP A 473 -17.80 -18.78 -8.75
CA TRP A 473 -18.92 -18.06 -8.18
C TRP A 473 -19.48 -18.82 -6.94
N THR A 474 -18.74 -19.81 -6.40
CA THR A 474 -19.13 -20.85 -5.42
C THR A 474 -19.81 -20.40 -4.12
N ARG A 475 -19.91 -19.10 -3.83
CA ARG A 475 -20.53 -18.56 -2.62
C ARG A 475 -21.44 -17.34 -2.88
N LEU A 476 -21.93 -17.17 -4.12
CA LEU A 476 -22.67 -15.97 -4.54
C LEU A 476 -24.19 -16.15 -4.71
N GLY A 477 -24.76 -17.30 -4.34
CA GLY A 477 -26.22 -17.50 -4.19
C GLY A 477 -27.09 -17.46 -5.46
N PHE A 478 -26.57 -17.06 -6.62
CA PHE A 478 -27.36 -16.87 -7.85
C PHE A 478 -28.15 -18.10 -8.33
N MET A 479 -27.79 -19.30 -7.89
CA MET A 479 -28.49 -20.56 -8.20
C MET A 479 -29.78 -20.75 -7.39
N GLU A 480 -30.00 -19.95 -6.35
CA GLU A 480 -31.14 -20.07 -5.41
C GLU A 480 -32.23 -19.02 -5.68
N VAL A 481 -32.04 -18.15 -6.69
CA VAL A 481 -32.94 -17.03 -7.00
C VAL A 481 -33.98 -17.44 -8.04
N ASP A 482 -35.13 -17.95 -7.57
CA ASP A 482 -36.28 -18.21 -8.44
C ASP A 482 -37.05 -16.91 -8.76
N TYR A 483 -37.30 -16.67 -10.05
CA TYR A 483 -38.08 -15.53 -10.56
C TYR A 483 -39.53 -15.90 -10.93
N GLY A 484 -40.05 -17.01 -10.40
CA GLY A 484 -41.40 -17.54 -10.63
C GLY A 484 -41.49 -18.63 -11.71
N TRP A 485 -40.35 -19.20 -12.11
CA TRP A 485 -40.24 -20.18 -13.21
C TRP A 485 -39.26 -21.33 -12.92
N GLY A 486 -38.71 -21.40 -11.70
CA GLY A 486 -37.66 -22.32 -11.30
C GLY A 486 -36.26 -21.68 -11.24
N ALA A 487 -35.35 -22.38 -10.57
CA ALA A 487 -33.98 -21.93 -10.34
C ALA A 487 -33.15 -21.78 -11.64
N PRO A 488 -32.26 -20.78 -11.75
CA PRO A 488 -31.37 -20.62 -12.91
C PRO A 488 -30.41 -21.81 -13.06
N SER A 489 -30.26 -22.33 -14.28
CA SER A 489 -29.50 -23.57 -14.48
C SER A 489 -27.97 -23.39 -14.47
N HIS A 490 -27.41 -22.34 -15.08
CA HIS A 490 -25.95 -22.04 -15.18
C HIS A 490 -25.69 -20.52 -15.42
N VAL A 491 -24.46 -20.01 -15.15
CA VAL A 491 -24.03 -18.60 -15.37
C VAL A 491 -22.54 -18.48 -15.78
N VAL A 492 -22.18 -17.76 -16.86
CA VAL A 492 -20.76 -17.57 -17.34
C VAL A 492 -20.55 -16.25 -18.15
N PRO A 493 -19.36 -15.60 -18.15
CA PRO A 493 -19.04 -14.42 -19.00
C PRO A 493 -17.93 -14.64 -20.09
N LEU A 494 -17.86 -13.75 -21.10
CA LEU A 494 -17.05 -13.88 -22.35
C LEU A 494 -15.89 -12.86 -22.53
N ALA A 495 -14.94 -13.14 -23.46
CA ALA A 495 -13.95 -12.21 -24.07
C ALA A 495 -13.15 -12.90 -25.24
N PRO A 496 -12.41 -12.17 -26.12
CA PRO A 496 -11.54 -12.75 -27.16
C PRO A 496 -10.03 -12.36 -27.10
N HIS A 497 -9.17 -13.06 -27.87
CA HIS A 497 -7.69 -12.92 -27.92
C HIS A 497 -7.15 -13.50 -29.25
N PRO A 498 -5.94 -13.16 -29.72
CA PRO A 498 -5.28 -13.85 -30.85
C PRO A 498 -4.84 -15.33 -30.63
N CYS A 499 -5.10 -15.92 -29.46
CA CYS A 499 -4.68 -17.29 -29.05
C CYS A 499 -5.08 -17.71 -27.60
N MET A 500 -6.24 -17.30 -27.05
CA MET A 500 -6.73 -17.81 -25.74
C MET A 500 -7.29 -19.24 -25.86
N PRO A 501 -7.01 -20.08 -24.86
CA PRO A 501 -8.02 -20.47 -23.85
C PRO A 501 -7.67 -19.96 -22.45
N ILE A 502 -8.67 -19.85 -21.57
CA ILE A 502 -8.56 -19.44 -20.14
C ILE A 502 -9.73 -20.13 -19.36
N ALA A 503 -10.29 -19.74 -18.19
CA ALA A 503 -10.19 -18.56 -17.34
C ALA A 503 -10.67 -18.84 -15.90
N ARG A 504 -10.58 -17.80 -15.05
CA ARG A 504 -11.35 -17.55 -13.80
C ARG A 504 -11.72 -18.78 -12.96
N ILE A 505 -11.18 -18.86 -11.74
CA ILE A 505 -11.89 -19.41 -10.58
C ILE A 505 -11.67 -18.45 -9.39
N GLY A 506 -12.41 -17.32 -9.42
CA GLY A 506 -12.43 -16.28 -8.38
C GLY A 506 -11.25 -15.31 -8.36
N ALA A 507 -11.51 -14.07 -7.87
CA ALA A 507 -10.54 -12.99 -7.59
C ALA A 507 -9.68 -12.44 -8.77
N PRO A 508 -9.12 -11.21 -8.67
CA PRO A 508 -8.23 -10.64 -9.69
C PRO A 508 -6.76 -11.09 -9.54
N PRO A 509 -5.98 -11.19 -10.64
CA PRO A 509 -4.59 -11.65 -10.61
C PRO A 509 -3.58 -10.54 -10.25
N VAL A 510 -2.47 -10.96 -9.65
CA VAL A 510 -1.50 -10.08 -8.96
C VAL A 510 -0.43 -9.50 -9.92
N PRO A 511 0.01 -8.23 -9.76
CA PRO A 511 1.28 -7.77 -10.30
C PRO A 511 2.45 -8.55 -9.67
N ARG A 512 3.08 -9.48 -10.41
CA ARG A 512 3.84 -10.62 -9.86
C ARG A 512 3.04 -11.40 -8.81
N THR A 513 2.55 -12.58 -9.15
CA THR A 513 1.98 -13.51 -8.17
C THR A 513 3.00 -13.75 -7.05
N GLY A 514 2.63 -13.35 -5.82
CA GLY A 514 3.58 -13.13 -4.74
C GLY A 514 3.07 -12.15 -3.68
N ALA A 515 3.99 -11.60 -2.88
CA ALA A 515 3.75 -10.49 -1.95
C ALA A 515 4.91 -9.49 -2.05
N GLY A 516 4.59 -8.20 -2.27
CA GLY A 516 5.58 -7.13 -2.33
C GLY A 516 5.80 -6.57 -0.94
N ILE A 517 7.05 -6.48 -0.49
CA ILE A 517 7.39 -5.93 0.83
C ILE A 517 8.22 -4.67 0.60
N THR A 518 7.62 -3.51 0.91
CA THR A 518 8.25 -2.20 0.87
C THR A 518 8.75 -1.86 2.27
N THR A 519 10.05 -1.57 2.43
CA THR A 519 10.68 -1.44 3.75
C THR A 519 11.51 -0.17 3.90
N TYR A 520 11.54 0.34 5.13
CA TYR A 520 12.54 1.26 5.68
C TYR A 520 13.11 0.62 6.96
N CYS A 521 13.75 -0.54 6.84
CA CYS A 521 14.03 -1.43 7.98
C CYS A 521 15.48 -1.51 8.45
N VAL A 522 16.46 -1.03 7.66
CA VAL A 522 17.90 -1.20 7.94
C VAL A 522 18.68 0.07 7.55
N GLU A 523 19.78 0.36 8.25
CA GLU A 523 20.73 1.41 7.86
C GLU A 523 21.65 0.94 6.71
N GLU A 524 22.40 1.87 6.09
CA GLU A 524 23.18 1.63 4.84
C GLU A 524 24.10 0.41 4.90
N GLU A 525 24.84 0.24 5.99
CA GLU A 525 25.81 -0.86 6.18
C GLU A 525 25.16 -2.26 6.15
N HIS A 526 23.89 -2.34 6.55
CA HIS A 526 23.11 -3.57 6.67
C HIS A 526 22.26 -3.86 5.41
N LEU A 527 22.06 -2.86 4.54
CA LEU A 527 21.25 -2.94 3.33
C LEU A 527 21.68 -4.03 2.33
N PRO A 528 22.99 -4.30 2.08
CA PRO A 528 23.40 -5.36 1.16
C PRO A 528 22.98 -6.76 1.64
N GLY A 529 23.29 -7.09 2.90
CA GLY A 529 22.96 -8.40 3.48
C GLY A 529 21.45 -8.63 3.62
N PHE A 530 20.69 -7.59 4.00
CA PHE A 530 19.23 -7.67 4.05
C PHE A 530 18.62 -7.88 2.65
N ARG A 531 19.17 -7.24 1.62
CA ARG A 531 18.75 -7.44 0.22
C ARG A 531 19.04 -8.87 -0.24
N GLU A 532 20.21 -9.41 0.07
CA GLU A 532 20.59 -10.79 -0.28
C GLU A 532 19.67 -11.82 0.40
N GLU A 533 19.48 -11.72 1.72
CA GLU A 533 18.57 -12.58 2.49
C GLU A 533 17.14 -12.57 1.95
N MET A 534 16.60 -11.40 1.60
CA MET A 534 15.27 -11.29 0.99
C MET A 534 15.23 -11.85 -0.44
N GLN A 535 16.28 -11.65 -1.24
CA GLN A 535 16.39 -12.21 -2.59
C GLN A 535 16.68 -13.71 -2.63
N ALA A 536 17.08 -14.34 -1.52
CA ALA A 536 17.28 -15.79 -1.42
C ALA A 536 15.96 -16.57 -1.23
N PHE A 537 14.82 -15.90 -1.00
CA PHE A 537 13.55 -16.59 -0.75
C PHE A 537 13.01 -17.32 -1.99
N GLY A 538 12.74 -18.62 -1.86
CA GLY A 538 12.17 -19.44 -2.93
C GLY A 538 13.15 -19.79 -4.05
N LYS A 539 14.45 -19.86 -3.73
CA LYS A 539 15.53 -20.39 -4.57
C LYS A 539 16.15 -21.62 -3.93
#